data_AF-A0A0G4KXU6-F1
#
_entry.id   AF-A0A0G4KXU6-F1
#
_cell.length_a   1.000
_cell.length_b   1.000
_cell.length_c   1.000
_cell.angle_alpha   90.00
_cell.angle_beta   90.00
_cell.angle_gamma   90.00
#
_symmetry.space_group_name_H-M   'P 1'
#
loop_
_entity.id
_entity.type
_entity.pdbx_description
1 polymer ?
#
loop_
_entity_poly.entity_id
_entity_poly.type
_entity_poly.pdbx_seq_one_letter_code
_entity_poly.pdbx_strand_id
1 'polypeptide(L)'
;MSQPPPLADNLPLNPSQNPAAVPSIPRLLYGTAWKQGRTTPLVLAALRSGFRGVDTAAQPLHYREDLVGAALQQHLASPSAAGGPVPREPIFVQTKFSPNQATTGDDLDPPAHVPRAHRLGVSNVTLPQLEAICAAAVVPPAVVQNRFRAPFDAAVRAFCRERGIVYQAFWTLTANAALVGSDFVGGVADAARVSREVVFYGLVMALGACVLDGTTREEEMRADLEGVETLSRWADGHGRDLWEVAVRAFKKKVGDEV
;
A
#
# COMPACT_ATOMS: atom_id res chain seq x y z
N MET A 1 11.12 -22.92 -2.06
CA MET A 1 10.64 -21.53 -1.87
C MET A 1 9.97 -21.47 -0.52
N SER A 2 10.33 -20.53 0.34
CA SER A 2 9.64 -20.31 1.61
C SER A 2 8.18 -19.92 1.34
N GLN A 3 7.24 -20.37 2.18
CA GLN A 3 5.85 -19.94 2.04
C GLN A 3 5.76 -18.40 2.13
N PRO A 4 4.90 -17.75 1.32
CA PRO A 4 4.67 -16.32 1.46
C PRO A 4 4.13 -16.01 2.87
N PRO A 5 4.46 -14.85 3.45
CA PRO A 5 3.92 -14.47 4.75
C PRO A 5 2.39 -14.36 4.71
N PRO A 6 1.71 -14.55 5.86
CA PRO A 6 0.27 -14.30 5.99
C PRO A 6 -0.15 -12.96 5.38
N LEU A 7 -1.40 -12.87 4.90
CA LEU A 7 -1.88 -11.67 4.21
C LEU A 7 -1.85 -10.42 5.09
N ALA A 8 -2.08 -10.59 6.39
CA ALA A 8 -2.11 -9.51 7.37
C ALA A 8 -0.70 -9.05 7.81
N ASP A 9 0.34 -9.84 7.59
CA ASP A 9 1.68 -9.56 8.09
C ASP A 9 2.41 -8.53 7.22
N ASN A 10 3.03 -7.52 7.86
CA ASN A 10 3.81 -6.50 7.16
C ASN A 10 4.92 -7.11 6.29
N LEU A 11 5.20 -6.49 5.14
CA LEU A 11 6.28 -6.94 4.25
C LEU A 11 7.64 -6.51 4.80
N PRO A 12 8.61 -7.43 4.95
CA PRO A 12 9.93 -7.07 5.44
C PRO A 12 10.65 -6.18 4.43
N LEU A 13 11.37 -5.18 4.95
CA LEU A 13 12.30 -4.38 4.17
C LEU A 13 13.69 -5.00 4.25
N ASN A 14 14.43 -4.98 3.14
CA ASN A 14 15.77 -5.55 3.10
C ASN A 14 16.72 -4.79 4.09
N PRO A 15 17.24 -5.46 5.13
CA PRO A 15 18.07 -4.81 6.15
C PRO A 15 19.41 -4.32 5.60
N SER A 16 19.90 -4.90 4.49
CA SER A 16 21.12 -4.42 3.83
C SER A 16 20.94 -3.07 3.13
N GLN A 17 19.70 -2.58 2.99
CA GLN A 17 19.37 -1.33 2.30
C GLN A 17 19.17 -0.12 3.24
N ASN A 18 19.30 -0.30 4.57
CA ASN A 18 19.55 0.70 5.63
C ASN A 18 19.05 0.12 6.99
N PRO A 19 19.88 -0.03 8.04
CA PRO A 19 19.49 -0.67 9.31
C PRO A 19 18.51 0.14 10.20
N ALA A 20 18.00 1.29 9.77
CA ALA A 20 17.17 2.15 10.64
C ALA A 20 15.69 1.72 10.81
N ALA A 21 15.29 1.59 12.08
CA ALA A 21 13.99 1.70 12.80
C ALA A 21 12.70 1.03 12.28
N VAL A 22 12.42 1.04 10.98
CA VAL A 22 11.16 0.48 10.44
C VAL A 22 11.49 -0.79 9.65
N PRO A 23 11.29 -1.99 10.24
CA PRO A 23 11.73 -3.24 9.63
C PRO A 23 10.81 -3.69 8.49
N SER A 24 9.63 -3.07 8.33
CA SER A 24 8.58 -3.58 7.45
C SER A 24 7.60 -2.51 6.98
N ILE A 25 6.95 -2.75 5.84
CA ILE A 25 5.87 -1.90 5.30
C ILE A 25 4.51 -2.56 5.57
N PRO A 26 3.49 -1.82 6.04
CA PRO A 26 2.12 -2.33 6.16
C PRO A 26 1.58 -2.92 4.85
N ARG A 27 0.83 -4.00 4.92
CA ARG A 27 0.21 -4.63 3.73
C ARG A 27 -0.86 -3.77 3.10
N LEU A 28 -1.60 -3.03 3.93
CA LEU A 28 -2.61 -2.06 3.54
C LEU A 28 -2.21 -0.69 4.07
N LEU A 29 -2.08 0.30 3.19
CA LEU A 29 -1.76 1.68 3.54
C LEU A 29 -2.90 2.60 3.12
N TYR A 30 -3.12 3.65 3.90
CA TYR A 30 -4.14 4.65 3.59
C TYR A 30 -3.61 5.69 2.59
N GLY A 31 -4.06 5.65 1.35
CA GLY A 31 -3.69 6.59 0.30
C GLY A 31 -4.54 7.85 0.33
N THR A 32 -3.94 9.05 0.22
CA THR A 32 -4.64 10.32 0.48
C THR A 32 -5.05 11.13 -0.76
N ALA A 33 -4.87 10.55 -1.95
CA ALA A 33 -5.23 11.20 -3.21
C ALA A 33 -6.71 11.63 -3.25
N TRP A 34 -6.97 12.82 -3.80
CA TRP A 34 -8.31 13.38 -4.07
C TRP A 34 -9.20 13.60 -2.83
N LYS A 35 -8.62 13.64 -1.62
CA LYS A 35 -9.38 13.88 -0.37
C LYS A 35 -9.65 15.36 -0.10
N GLN A 36 -8.88 16.25 -0.73
CA GLN A 36 -9.04 17.70 -0.64
C GLN A 36 -9.13 18.16 0.83
N GLY A 37 -10.05 19.06 1.16
CA GLY A 37 -10.24 19.56 2.53
C GLY A 37 -10.64 18.50 3.56
N ARG A 38 -11.10 17.31 3.13
CA ARG A 38 -11.43 16.21 4.05
C ARG A 38 -10.21 15.37 4.46
N THR A 39 -9.00 15.71 3.99
CA THR A 39 -7.79 14.92 4.27
C THR A 39 -7.55 14.72 5.76
N THR A 40 -7.63 15.78 6.59
CA THR A 40 -7.41 15.67 8.04
C THR A 40 -8.36 14.68 8.73
N PRO A 41 -9.70 14.85 8.65
CA PRO A 41 -10.62 13.93 9.34
C PRO A 41 -10.52 12.51 8.80
N LEU A 42 -10.27 12.33 7.50
CA LEU A 42 -10.13 11.01 6.88
C LEU A 42 -8.86 10.26 7.32
N VAL A 43 -7.70 10.94 7.38
CA VAL A 43 -6.45 10.33 7.86
C VAL A 43 -6.56 10.00 9.35
N LEU A 44 -7.17 10.88 10.15
CA LEU A 44 -7.39 10.61 11.57
C LEU A 44 -8.30 9.40 11.79
N ALA A 45 -9.40 9.29 11.03
CA ALA A 45 -10.29 8.13 11.07
C ALA A 45 -9.58 6.83 10.68
N ALA A 46 -8.73 6.85 9.65
CA ALA A 46 -7.96 5.69 9.23
C ALA A 46 -6.99 5.23 10.31
N LEU A 47 -6.21 6.15 10.88
CA LEU A 47 -5.25 5.84 11.96
C LEU A 47 -5.97 5.28 13.20
N ARG A 48 -7.12 5.86 13.57
CA ARG A 48 -7.96 5.38 14.68
C ARG A 48 -8.61 4.02 14.39
N SER A 49 -8.87 3.70 13.14
CA SER A 49 -9.41 2.40 12.71
C SER A 49 -8.35 1.30 12.70
N GLY A 50 -7.07 1.63 12.77
CA GLY A 50 -5.98 0.66 12.86
C GLY A 50 -4.91 0.80 11.79
N PHE A 51 -5.08 1.69 10.80
CA PHE A 51 -4.04 1.90 9.79
C PHE A 51 -2.73 2.32 10.45
N ARG A 52 -1.63 1.78 9.93
CA ARG A 52 -0.26 2.14 10.33
C ARG A 52 0.56 2.69 9.17
N GLY A 53 0.01 2.72 7.96
CA GLY A 53 0.64 3.32 6.79
C GLY A 53 -0.20 4.46 6.24
N VAL A 54 0.42 5.61 5.95
CA VAL A 54 -0.20 6.75 5.26
C VAL A 54 0.64 7.12 4.04
N ASP A 55 0.02 7.11 2.86
CA ASP A 55 0.62 7.50 1.59
C ASP A 55 0.04 8.84 1.10
N THR A 56 0.92 9.81 0.89
CA THR A 56 0.60 11.16 0.37
C THR A 56 1.60 11.55 -0.73
N ALA A 57 1.55 12.78 -1.25
CA ALA A 57 2.53 13.30 -2.20
C ALA A 57 2.63 14.83 -2.14
N ALA A 58 3.78 15.37 -2.52
CA ALA A 58 4.01 16.81 -2.70
C ALA A 58 3.42 17.34 -4.02
N GLN A 59 2.12 17.09 -4.24
CA GLN A 59 1.39 17.53 -5.43
C GLN A 59 0.03 18.14 -5.02
N PRO A 60 -0.01 19.47 -4.78
CA PRO A 60 -1.16 20.15 -4.19
C PRO A 60 -2.50 19.95 -4.90
N LEU A 61 -2.47 19.68 -6.22
CA LEU A 61 -3.68 19.42 -7.00
C LEU A 61 -4.49 18.22 -6.48
N HIS A 62 -3.80 17.17 -6.02
CA HIS A 62 -4.43 15.91 -5.63
C HIS A 62 -4.21 15.55 -4.17
N TYR A 63 -3.21 16.16 -3.52
CA TYR A 63 -2.76 15.78 -2.18
C TYR A 63 -2.63 17.02 -1.29
N ARG A 64 -2.82 16.81 0.02
CA ARG A 64 -2.72 17.85 1.04
C ARG A 64 -1.82 17.38 2.17
N GLU A 65 -0.50 17.44 1.95
CA GLU A 65 0.49 17.01 2.96
C GLU A 65 0.38 17.78 4.27
N ASP A 66 0.03 19.06 4.20
CA ASP A 66 -0.25 19.92 5.35
C ASP A 66 -1.39 19.34 6.22
N LEU A 67 -2.45 18.85 5.59
CA LEU A 67 -3.59 18.23 6.27
C LEU A 67 -3.27 16.83 6.79
N VAL A 68 -2.40 16.08 6.11
CA VAL A 68 -1.85 14.82 6.65
C VAL A 68 -1.02 15.09 7.90
N GLY A 69 -0.17 16.13 7.88
CA GLY A 69 0.62 16.57 9.03
C GLY A 69 -0.26 16.95 10.22
N ALA A 70 -1.33 17.71 9.99
CA ALA A 70 -2.30 18.06 11.03
C ALA A 70 -2.97 16.82 11.64
N ALA A 71 -3.37 15.83 10.83
CA ALA A 71 -3.96 14.58 11.33
C ALA A 71 -2.97 13.76 12.16
N LEU A 72 -1.72 13.67 11.72
CA LEU A 72 -0.65 12.98 12.45
C LEU A 72 -0.39 13.64 13.81
N GLN A 73 -0.30 14.98 13.87
CA GLN A 73 -0.13 15.69 15.14
C GLN A 73 -1.29 15.40 16.11
N GLN A 74 -2.54 15.44 15.64
CA GLN A 74 -3.71 15.12 16.46
C GLN A 74 -3.70 13.66 16.94
N HIS A 75 -3.35 12.72 16.07
CA HIS A 75 -3.29 11.31 16.42
C HIS A 75 -2.19 11.02 17.45
N LEU A 76 -0.99 11.56 17.26
CA LEU A 76 0.14 11.37 18.16
C LEU A 76 -0.09 11.99 19.54
N ALA A 77 -0.81 13.11 19.60
CA ALA A 77 -1.20 13.74 20.87
C ALA A 77 -2.36 13.01 21.58
N SER A 78 -3.04 12.07 20.92
CA SER A 78 -4.15 11.33 21.53
C SER A 78 -3.64 10.28 22.55
N PRO A 79 -4.43 9.91 23.56
CA PRO A 79 -4.06 8.85 24.50
C PRO A 79 -4.00 7.48 23.80
N SER A 80 -2.90 6.76 24.02
CA SER A 80 -2.73 5.35 23.67
C SER A 80 -3.38 4.45 24.73
N ALA A 81 -3.50 3.16 24.41
CA ALA A 81 -4.00 2.15 25.35
C ALA A 81 -3.19 2.06 26.66
N ALA A 82 -1.92 2.50 26.64
CA ALA A 82 -1.05 2.53 27.82
C ALA A 82 -1.16 3.82 28.65
N GLY A 83 -2.07 4.74 28.31
CA GLY A 83 -2.32 5.96 29.08
C GLY A 83 -1.39 7.15 28.80
N GLY A 84 -0.54 7.08 27.77
CA GLY A 84 0.32 8.18 27.28
C GLY A 84 0.13 8.46 25.78
N PRO A 85 0.84 9.43 25.17
CA PRO A 85 0.71 9.76 23.73
C PRO A 85 0.93 8.56 22.81
N VAL A 86 0.32 8.55 21.63
CA VAL A 86 0.57 7.50 20.63
C VAL A 86 2.00 7.65 20.08
N PRO A 87 2.82 6.58 20.08
CA PRO A 87 4.19 6.63 19.55
C PRO A 87 4.20 6.86 18.02
N ARG A 88 5.24 7.55 17.54
CA ARG A 88 5.43 7.86 16.10
C ARG A 88 6.04 6.71 15.33
N GLU A 89 6.89 5.93 16.00
CA GLU A 89 7.69 4.83 15.47
C GLU A 89 6.87 3.78 14.70
N PRO A 90 5.67 3.33 15.17
CA PRO A 90 4.88 2.34 14.44
C PRO A 90 4.13 2.90 13.22
N ILE A 91 4.18 4.22 12.96
CA ILE A 91 3.46 4.83 11.84
C ILE A 91 4.42 4.99 10.64
N PHE A 92 4.17 4.24 9.58
CA PHE A 92 4.81 4.42 8.29
C PHE A 92 4.16 5.60 7.54
N VAL A 93 4.97 6.60 7.18
CA VAL A 93 4.51 7.75 6.38
C VAL A 93 5.34 7.80 5.12
N GLN A 94 4.67 7.87 3.98
CA GLN A 94 5.29 7.98 2.66
C GLN A 94 4.79 9.23 1.95
N THR A 95 5.72 9.98 1.37
CA THR A 95 5.44 11.05 0.42
C THR A 95 6.22 10.85 -0.87
N LYS A 96 5.96 11.69 -1.87
CA LYS A 96 6.53 11.59 -3.21
C LYS A 96 7.07 12.94 -3.64
N PHE A 97 8.29 12.93 -4.17
CA PHE A 97 8.81 14.08 -4.91
C PHE A 97 8.07 14.21 -6.25
N SER A 98 7.43 15.36 -6.47
CA SER A 98 6.69 15.64 -7.70
C SER A 98 7.41 16.74 -8.47
N PRO A 99 8.13 16.43 -9.57
CA PRO A 99 8.93 17.42 -10.30
C PRO A 99 8.06 18.49 -10.98
N ASN A 100 6.84 18.12 -11.37
CA ASN A 100 5.85 19.05 -11.89
C ASN A 100 4.89 19.43 -10.77
N GLN A 101 5.26 20.45 -9.99
CA GLN A 101 4.31 21.18 -9.17
C GLN A 101 3.42 21.99 -10.11
N ALA A 102 2.50 21.33 -10.82
CA ALA A 102 1.44 22.02 -11.54
C ALA A 102 0.52 22.62 -10.48
N THR A 103 0.91 23.78 -9.96
CA THR A 103 0.08 24.63 -9.13
C THR A 103 -0.88 25.36 -10.05
N THR A 104 -2.14 25.43 -9.62
CA THR A 104 -3.02 26.49 -10.10
C THR A 104 -2.43 27.81 -9.62
N GLY A 105 -1.71 28.50 -10.49
CA GLY A 105 -1.57 29.96 -10.46
C GLY A 105 -0.53 30.61 -9.55
N ASP A 106 0.09 29.91 -8.59
CA ASP A 106 1.11 30.52 -7.73
C ASP A 106 2.43 29.74 -7.76
N ASP A 107 3.50 30.43 -8.12
CA ASP A 107 4.90 30.00 -8.05
C ASP A 107 5.26 29.72 -6.58
N LEU A 108 5.07 28.48 -6.14
CA LEU A 108 5.70 28.01 -4.93
C LEU A 108 7.16 27.68 -5.25
N ASP A 109 8.08 28.32 -4.53
CA ASP A 109 9.49 27.95 -4.57
C ASP A 109 9.65 26.43 -4.43
N PRO A 110 10.60 25.80 -5.16
CA PRO A 110 10.92 24.40 -4.92
C PRO A 110 11.21 24.22 -3.42
N PRO A 111 10.76 23.11 -2.81
CA PRO A 111 10.83 22.95 -1.36
C PRO A 111 12.26 23.19 -0.87
N ALA A 112 12.42 24.18 0.02
CA ALA A 112 13.71 24.62 0.56
C ALA A 112 14.48 23.53 1.33
N HIS A 113 13.86 22.35 1.53
CA HIS A 113 14.43 21.21 2.23
C HIS A 113 14.04 19.91 1.54
N VAL A 114 15.04 19.12 1.12
CA VAL A 114 14.81 17.71 0.77
C VAL A 114 14.70 16.94 2.08
N PRO A 115 13.51 16.43 2.45
CA PRO A 115 13.33 15.76 3.72
C PRO A 115 14.21 14.51 3.80
N ARG A 116 14.82 14.28 4.98
CA ARG A 116 15.53 13.03 5.25
C ARG A 116 14.51 11.89 5.29
N ALA A 117 14.71 10.88 4.44
CA ALA A 117 13.88 9.68 4.40
C ALA A 117 14.68 8.46 4.90
N HIS A 118 14.02 7.57 5.63
CA HIS A 118 14.65 6.30 6.05
C HIS A 118 14.87 5.34 4.87
N ARG A 119 14.02 5.44 3.84
CA ARG A 119 14.03 4.62 2.63
C ARG A 119 13.63 5.48 1.43
N LEU A 120 14.14 5.14 0.26
CA LEU A 120 13.74 5.75 -1.01
C LEU A 120 13.03 4.70 -1.87
N GLY A 121 12.07 5.15 -2.65
CA GLY A 121 11.31 4.33 -3.59
C GLY A 121 11.09 5.08 -4.89
N VAL A 122 10.58 4.37 -5.89
CA VAL A 122 10.22 4.92 -7.20
C VAL A 122 8.77 4.60 -7.51
N SER A 123 8.14 5.39 -8.39
CA SER A 123 6.73 5.20 -8.74
C SER A 123 6.50 5.42 -10.23
N ASN A 124 5.57 4.67 -10.80
CA ASN A 124 5.21 4.69 -12.22
C ASN A 124 6.40 4.37 -13.16
N VAL A 125 7.18 3.36 -12.80
CA VAL A 125 8.36 2.93 -13.57
C VAL A 125 8.07 1.67 -14.39
N THR A 126 8.64 1.61 -15.59
CA THR A 126 8.74 0.39 -16.40
C THR A 126 9.92 -0.46 -15.95
N LEU A 127 9.99 -1.73 -16.39
CA LEU A 127 11.13 -2.60 -16.06
C LEU A 127 12.48 -2.01 -16.53
N PRO A 128 12.65 -1.54 -17.78
CA PRO A 128 13.94 -0.96 -18.20
C PRO A 128 14.38 0.26 -17.36
N GLN A 129 13.41 1.08 -16.93
CA GLN A 129 13.69 2.21 -16.04
C GLN A 129 14.12 1.74 -14.65
N LEU A 130 13.43 0.75 -14.08
CA LEU A 130 13.77 0.19 -12.78
C LEU A 130 15.16 -0.47 -12.79
N GLU A 131 15.49 -1.23 -13.85
CA GLU A 131 16.80 -1.83 -14.06
C GLU A 131 17.90 -0.77 -14.13
N ALA A 132 17.70 0.29 -14.92
CA ALA A 132 18.65 1.39 -15.04
C ALA A 132 18.87 2.11 -13.71
N ILE A 133 17.80 2.37 -12.94
CA ILE A 133 17.88 2.97 -11.61
C ILE A 133 18.66 2.07 -10.65
N CYS A 134 18.36 0.77 -10.62
CA CYS A 134 19.06 -0.18 -9.75
C CYS A 134 20.53 -0.34 -10.14
N ALA A 135 20.88 -0.24 -11.42
CA ALA A 135 22.26 -0.30 -11.89
C ALA A 135 23.07 0.94 -11.50
N ALA A 136 22.44 2.12 -11.43
CA ALA A 136 23.10 3.38 -11.11
C ALA A 136 23.11 3.72 -9.61
N ALA A 137 22.15 3.22 -8.84
CA ALA A 137 21.99 3.60 -7.44
C ALA A 137 22.95 2.85 -6.51
N VAL A 138 23.61 3.59 -5.61
CA VAL A 138 24.41 3.00 -4.52
C VAL A 138 23.52 2.21 -3.56
N VAL A 139 22.33 2.73 -3.26
CA VAL A 139 21.28 2.04 -2.50
C VAL A 139 20.08 1.88 -3.42
N PRO A 140 19.69 0.64 -3.77
CA PRO A 140 18.55 0.41 -4.66
C PRO A 140 17.23 0.86 -4.00
N PRO A 141 16.18 1.15 -4.80
CA PRO A 141 14.87 1.50 -4.26
C PRO A 141 14.32 0.39 -3.36
N ALA A 142 13.77 0.76 -2.21
CA ALA A 142 13.11 -0.16 -1.29
C ALA A 142 11.67 -0.49 -1.74
N VAL A 143 11.06 0.42 -2.51
CA VAL A 143 9.66 0.33 -2.95
C VAL A 143 9.54 0.72 -4.42
N VAL A 144 8.70 -0.01 -5.15
CA VAL A 144 8.16 0.38 -6.47
C VAL A 144 6.65 0.51 -6.34
N GLN A 145 6.13 1.74 -6.49
CA GLN A 145 4.70 2.02 -6.42
C GLN A 145 4.10 2.23 -7.82
N ASN A 146 3.36 1.25 -8.34
CA ASN A 146 2.76 1.29 -9.68
C ASN A 146 1.25 1.08 -9.66
N ARG A 147 0.58 1.54 -10.73
CA ARG A 147 -0.85 1.29 -10.96
C ARG A 147 -1.07 -0.21 -11.14
N PHE A 148 -1.93 -0.81 -10.34
CA PHE A 148 -2.29 -2.20 -10.53
C PHE A 148 -3.44 -2.32 -11.52
N ARG A 149 -3.12 -2.41 -12.82
CA ARG A 149 -4.08 -2.62 -13.92
C ARG A 149 -3.37 -3.27 -15.09
N ALA A 150 -4.11 -3.87 -16.04
CA ALA A 150 -3.53 -4.45 -17.25
C ALA A 150 -2.53 -3.48 -17.94
N PRO A 151 -1.33 -3.93 -18.32
CA PRO A 151 -0.84 -5.33 -18.37
C PRO A 151 -0.28 -5.89 -17.05
N PHE A 152 -0.54 -5.22 -15.93
CA PHE A 152 -0.21 -5.58 -14.54
C PHE A 152 1.27 -5.53 -14.16
N ASP A 153 2.18 -5.16 -15.05
CA ASP A 153 3.61 -5.03 -14.73
C ASP A 153 4.23 -6.33 -14.18
N ALA A 154 3.83 -7.50 -14.69
CA ALA A 154 4.29 -8.80 -14.20
C ALA A 154 5.83 -8.93 -14.13
N ALA A 155 6.52 -8.43 -15.15
CA ALA A 155 7.99 -8.44 -15.17
C ALA A 155 8.61 -7.50 -14.11
N VAL A 156 7.98 -6.36 -13.82
CA VAL A 156 8.41 -5.46 -12.72
C VAL A 156 8.20 -6.16 -11.38
N ARG A 157 7.06 -6.81 -11.17
CA ARG A 157 6.79 -7.56 -9.93
C ARG A 157 7.81 -8.69 -9.72
N ALA A 158 8.13 -9.45 -10.77
CA ALA A 158 9.14 -10.50 -10.72
C ALA A 158 10.51 -9.95 -10.34
N PHE A 159 10.96 -8.88 -11.01
CA PHE A 159 12.21 -8.19 -10.70
C PHE A 159 12.24 -7.68 -9.25
N CYS A 160 11.12 -7.09 -8.77
CA CYS A 160 11.01 -6.64 -7.39
C CYS A 160 11.20 -7.78 -6.38
N ARG A 161 10.55 -8.94 -6.59
CA ARG A 161 10.73 -10.10 -5.70
C ARG A 161 12.18 -10.59 -5.68
N GLU A 162 12.81 -10.70 -6.85
CA GLU A 162 14.20 -11.16 -6.98
C GLU A 162 15.21 -10.24 -6.27
N ARG A 163 14.92 -8.93 -6.23
CA ARG A 163 15.79 -7.91 -5.64
C ARG A 163 15.42 -7.53 -4.20
N GLY A 164 14.37 -8.11 -3.64
CA GLY A 164 13.85 -7.76 -2.32
C GLY A 164 13.28 -6.33 -2.25
N ILE A 165 12.71 -5.84 -3.35
CA ILE A 165 12.03 -4.56 -3.47
C ILE A 165 10.54 -4.79 -3.23
N VAL A 166 9.89 -3.98 -2.39
CA VAL A 166 8.45 -4.08 -2.16
C VAL A 166 7.69 -3.48 -3.34
N TYR A 167 6.80 -4.27 -3.96
CA TYR A 167 5.85 -3.74 -4.94
C TYR A 167 4.61 -3.21 -4.22
N GLN A 168 4.23 -1.96 -4.49
CA GLN A 168 3.07 -1.30 -3.88
C GLN A 168 2.05 -0.92 -4.95
N ALA A 169 0.86 -1.52 -4.86
CA ALA A 169 -0.24 -1.33 -5.80
C ALA A 169 -1.10 -0.12 -5.43
N PHE A 170 -1.36 0.76 -6.40
CA PHE A 170 -2.41 1.78 -6.30
C PHE A 170 -3.40 1.71 -7.46
N TRP A 171 -4.53 2.41 -7.32
CA TRP A 171 -5.66 2.35 -8.26
C TRP A 171 -6.21 0.91 -8.42
N THR A 172 -6.21 0.17 -7.32
CA THR A 172 -6.39 -1.29 -7.32
C THR A 172 -7.83 -1.73 -7.61
N LEU A 173 -8.85 -1.14 -6.98
CA LEU A 173 -10.23 -1.61 -7.15
C LEU A 173 -10.88 -1.09 -8.42
N THR A 174 -10.96 0.23 -8.59
CA THR A 174 -11.73 0.84 -9.69
C THR A 174 -11.15 0.56 -11.07
N ALA A 175 -9.84 0.33 -11.19
CA ALA A 175 -9.24 -0.11 -12.45
C ALA A 175 -9.53 -1.59 -12.79
N ASN A 176 -10.06 -2.37 -11.85
CA ASN A 176 -10.23 -3.82 -11.97
C ASN A 176 -11.64 -4.29 -11.63
N ALA A 177 -12.67 -3.45 -11.82
CA ALA A 177 -14.06 -3.75 -11.47
C ALA A 177 -14.54 -5.13 -12.01
N ALA A 178 -14.12 -5.50 -13.23
CA ALA A 178 -14.46 -6.80 -13.82
C ALA A 178 -13.79 -7.99 -13.10
N LEU A 179 -12.55 -7.84 -12.60
CA LEU A 179 -11.89 -8.89 -11.83
C LEU A 179 -12.45 -8.96 -10.40
N VAL A 180 -12.74 -7.81 -9.78
CA VAL A 180 -13.41 -7.74 -8.47
C VAL A 180 -14.79 -8.43 -8.54
N GLY A 181 -15.51 -8.27 -9.65
CA GLY A 181 -16.81 -8.92 -9.87
C GLY A 181 -16.75 -10.38 -10.36
N SER A 182 -15.57 -11.00 -10.42
CA SER A 182 -15.43 -12.37 -10.97
C SER A 182 -15.86 -13.47 -9.99
N ASP A 183 -16.20 -14.64 -10.53
CA ASP A 183 -16.69 -15.77 -9.74
C ASP A 183 -15.70 -16.26 -8.68
N PHE A 184 -14.39 -16.25 -8.97
CA PHE A 184 -13.39 -16.68 -8.00
C PHE A 184 -13.20 -15.68 -6.85
N VAL A 185 -13.48 -14.40 -7.09
CA VAL A 185 -13.53 -13.39 -6.01
C VAL A 185 -14.81 -13.56 -5.20
N GLY A 186 -15.96 -13.71 -5.88
CA GLY A 186 -17.26 -13.92 -5.24
C GLY A 186 -17.31 -15.17 -4.36
N GLY A 187 -16.82 -16.31 -4.87
CA GLY A 187 -16.83 -17.57 -4.11
C GLY A 187 -15.99 -17.51 -2.84
N VAL A 188 -14.84 -16.84 -2.87
CA VAL A 188 -14.04 -16.61 -1.66
C VAL A 188 -14.74 -15.63 -0.72
N ALA A 189 -15.32 -14.54 -1.24
CA ALA A 189 -16.01 -13.55 -0.44
C ALA A 189 -17.17 -14.17 0.37
N ASP A 190 -17.98 -15.00 -0.28
CA ASP A 190 -19.10 -15.72 0.34
C ASP A 190 -18.62 -16.73 1.40
N ALA A 191 -17.57 -17.50 1.08
CA ALA A 191 -17.04 -18.54 1.95
C ALA A 191 -16.28 -18.00 3.17
N ALA A 192 -15.55 -16.89 2.99
CA ALA A 192 -14.79 -16.21 4.04
C ALA A 192 -15.62 -15.15 4.79
N ARG A 193 -16.82 -14.82 4.30
CA ARG A 193 -17.73 -13.79 4.84
C ARG A 193 -17.07 -12.41 4.93
N VAL A 194 -16.38 -12.01 3.87
CA VAL A 194 -15.74 -10.70 3.71
C VAL A 194 -16.19 -10.06 2.39
N SER A 195 -15.93 -8.76 2.20
CA SER A 195 -16.27 -8.06 0.95
C SER A 195 -15.42 -8.56 -0.23
N ARG A 196 -15.91 -8.34 -1.46
CA ARG A 196 -15.14 -8.67 -2.69
C ARG A 196 -13.89 -7.80 -2.79
N GLU A 197 -13.96 -6.58 -2.30
CA GLU A 197 -12.87 -5.62 -2.18
C GLU A 197 -11.75 -6.19 -1.31
N VAL A 198 -12.07 -6.70 -0.12
CA VAL A 198 -11.13 -7.38 0.78
C VAL A 198 -10.50 -8.60 0.12
N VAL A 199 -11.29 -9.43 -0.56
CA VAL A 199 -10.74 -10.58 -1.31
C VAL A 199 -9.77 -10.10 -2.40
N PHE A 200 -10.11 -9.05 -3.13
CA PHE A 200 -9.26 -8.51 -4.18
C PHE A 200 -7.97 -7.91 -3.62
N TYR A 201 -8.03 -7.21 -2.48
CA TYR A 201 -6.84 -6.79 -1.73
C TYR A 201 -5.97 -7.99 -1.37
N GLY A 202 -6.57 -9.04 -0.79
CA GLY A 202 -5.89 -10.28 -0.44
C GLY A 202 -5.20 -10.96 -1.63
N LEU A 203 -5.85 -10.97 -2.80
CA LEU A 203 -5.29 -11.57 -4.01
C LEU A 203 -4.07 -10.79 -4.54
N VAL A 204 -4.13 -9.46 -4.52
CA VAL A 204 -2.97 -8.61 -4.85
C VAL A 204 -1.85 -8.81 -3.84
N MET A 205 -2.20 -8.91 -2.56
CA MET A 205 -1.29 -9.23 -1.46
C MET A 205 -0.64 -10.61 -1.62
N ALA A 206 -1.34 -11.61 -2.15
CA ALA A 206 -0.79 -12.94 -2.44
C ALA A 206 0.29 -12.95 -3.53
N LEU A 207 0.42 -11.87 -4.32
CA LEU A 207 1.53 -11.67 -5.26
C LEU A 207 2.81 -11.15 -4.57
N GLY A 208 2.77 -10.91 -3.25
CA GLY A 208 3.86 -10.29 -2.50
C GLY A 208 3.84 -8.76 -2.53
N ALA A 209 2.71 -8.14 -2.88
CA ALA A 209 2.56 -6.69 -2.94
C ALA A 209 1.89 -6.12 -1.67
N CYS A 210 2.07 -4.82 -1.40
CA CYS A 210 1.18 -4.06 -0.52
C CYS A 210 0.21 -3.20 -1.35
N VAL A 211 -0.87 -2.74 -0.75
CA VAL A 211 -1.99 -2.08 -1.44
C VAL A 211 -2.28 -0.72 -0.80
N LEU A 212 -2.55 0.29 -1.64
CA LEU A 212 -3.15 1.54 -1.18
C LEU A 212 -4.67 1.44 -1.17
N ASP A 213 -5.24 1.67 -0.01
CA ASP A 213 -6.67 1.87 0.21
C ASP A 213 -6.99 3.38 0.24
N GLY A 214 -7.90 3.78 -0.65
CA GLY A 214 -8.34 5.17 -0.82
C GLY A 214 -9.72 5.47 -0.23
N THR A 215 -10.33 4.56 0.53
CA THR A 215 -11.71 4.72 1.02
C THR A 215 -11.91 6.04 1.76
N THR A 216 -13.10 6.61 1.59
CA THR A 216 -13.54 7.82 2.30
C THR A 216 -14.69 7.57 3.26
N ARG A 217 -14.99 6.30 3.54
CA ARG A 217 -16.04 5.86 4.46
C ARG A 217 -15.37 5.24 5.69
N GLU A 218 -15.65 5.78 6.87
CA GLU A 218 -15.00 5.35 8.11
C GLU A 218 -15.35 3.88 8.45
N GLU A 219 -16.60 3.45 8.19
CA GLU A 219 -16.95 2.04 8.40
C GLU A 219 -16.13 1.08 7.53
N GLU A 220 -15.80 1.48 6.29
CA GLU A 220 -14.99 0.65 5.38
C GLU A 220 -13.53 0.59 5.81
N MET A 221 -12.97 1.69 6.36
CA MET A 221 -11.58 1.69 6.84
C MET A 221 -11.32 0.57 7.87
N ARG A 222 -12.26 0.38 8.79
CA ARG A 222 -12.16 -0.69 9.80
C ARG A 222 -12.48 -2.05 9.19
N ALA A 223 -13.56 -2.14 8.41
CA ALA A 223 -13.99 -3.39 7.79
C ALA A 223 -12.93 -3.97 6.84
N ASP A 224 -12.18 -3.13 6.13
CA ASP A 224 -11.12 -3.54 5.22
C ASP A 224 -9.93 -4.16 5.98
N LEU A 225 -9.52 -3.55 7.10
CA LEU A 225 -8.45 -4.09 7.97
C LEU A 225 -8.87 -5.42 8.61
N GLU A 226 -10.02 -5.44 9.28
CA GLU A 226 -10.56 -6.65 9.93
C GLU A 226 -10.86 -7.75 8.91
N GLY A 227 -11.29 -7.37 7.71
CA GLY A 227 -11.55 -8.26 6.59
C GLY A 227 -10.27 -8.94 6.11
N VAL A 228 -9.16 -8.21 5.96
CA VAL A 228 -7.86 -8.80 5.57
C VAL A 228 -7.37 -9.79 6.62
N GLU A 229 -7.51 -9.48 7.91
CA GLU A 229 -7.16 -10.42 9.00
C GLU A 229 -8.05 -11.67 9.00
N THR A 230 -9.35 -11.49 8.76
CA THR A 230 -10.32 -12.59 8.67
C THR A 230 -10.03 -13.48 7.47
N LEU A 231 -9.79 -12.88 6.30
CA LEU A 231 -9.41 -13.59 5.08
C LEU A 231 -8.10 -14.36 5.28
N SER A 232 -7.09 -13.76 5.91
CA SER A 232 -5.80 -14.43 6.17
C SER A 232 -6.01 -15.68 7.03
N ARG A 233 -6.70 -15.57 8.17
CA ARG A 233 -6.96 -16.72 9.05
C ARG A 233 -7.78 -17.81 8.38
N TRP A 234 -8.78 -17.41 7.60
CA TRP A 234 -9.62 -18.35 6.84
C TRP A 234 -8.80 -19.10 5.77
N ALA A 235 -7.96 -18.37 5.01
CA ALA A 235 -7.10 -18.91 3.96
C ALA A 235 -6.02 -19.85 4.51
N ASP A 236 -5.49 -19.59 5.71
CA ASP A 236 -4.50 -20.46 6.35
C ASP A 236 -5.12 -21.71 6.98
N GLY A 237 -6.42 -21.63 7.32
CA GLY A 237 -7.20 -22.70 7.94
C GLY A 237 -8.03 -23.50 6.93
N HIS A 238 -9.34 -23.56 7.19
CA HIS A 238 -10.25 -24.43 6.43
C HIS A 238 -10.61 -23.90 5.02
N GLY A 239 -10.22 -22.67 4.68
CA GLY A 239 -10.44 -22.06 3.37
C GLY A 239 -9.30 -22.29 2.37
N ARG A 240 -8.22 -22.94 2.78
CA ARG A 240 -6.97 -23.10 2.03
C ARG A 240 -7.15 -23.53 0.58
N ASP A 241 -7.89 -24.62 0.35
CA ASP A 241 -8.03 -25.19 -1.01
C ASP A 241 -8.74 -24.21 -1.95
N LEU A 242 -9.82 -23.56 -1.48
CA LEU A 242 -10.53 -22.55 -2.26
C LEU A 242 -9.67 -21.30 -2.49
N TRP A 243 -8.92 -20.88 -1.48
CA TRP A 243 -7.96 -19.78 -1.60
C TRP A 243 -6.89 -20.06 -2.65
N GLU A 244 -6.27 -21.24 -2.65
CA GLU A 244 -5.23 -21.62 -3.61
C GLU A 244 -5.77 -21.66 -5.05
N VAL A 245 -7.01 -22.12 -5.24
CA VAL A 245 -7.69 -22.09 -6.54
C VAL A 245 -7.91 -20.65 -7.01
N ALA A 246 -8.40 -19.76 -6.13
CA ALA A 246 -8.62 -18.35 -6.45
C ALA A 246 -7.30 -17.63 -6.76
N VAL A 247 -6.25 -17.86 -5.98
CA VAL A 247 -4.90 -17.30 -6.22
C VAL A 247 -4.36 -17.77 -7.57
N ARG A 248 -4.50 -19.05 -7.92
CA ARG A 248 -4.06 -19.58 -9.22
C ARG A 248 -4.83 -18.94 -10.38
N ALA A 249 -6.15 -18.83 -10.26
CA ALA A 249 -7.00 -18.17 -11.25
C ALA A 249 -6.60 -16.69 -11.43
N PHE A 250 -6.34 -15.99 -10.32
CA PHE A 250 -5.91 -14.60 -10.34
C PHE A 250 -4.52 -14.42 -10.99
N LYS A 251 -3.52 -15.24 -10.58
CA LYS A 251 -2.17 -15.23 -11.17
C LYS A 251 -2.19 -15.36 -12.69
N LYS A 252 -3.03 -16.27 -13.22
CA LYS A 252 -3.27 -16.41 -14.67
C LYS A 252 -3.81 -15.14 -15.31
N LYS A 253 -4.75 -14.44 -14.65
CA LYS A 253 -5.32 -13.17 -15.16
C LYS A 253 -4.31 -12.02 -15.16
N VAL A 254 -3.34 -12.03 -14.25
CA VAL A 254 -2.35 -10.94 -14.08
C VAL A 254 -0.95 -11.28 -14.57
N GLY A 255 -0.81 -12.41 -15.28
CA GLY A 255 0.44 -12.85 -15.90
C GLY A 255 1.56 -13.24 -14.92
N ASP A 256 1.23 -13.72 -13.72
CA ASP A 256 2.19 -14.16 -12.69
C ASP A 256 2.25 -15.69 -12.56
N GLU A 257 2.37 -16.38 -13.71
CA GLU A 257 2.40 -17.86 -13.77
C GLU A 257 3.78 -18.47 -13.46
N VAL A 258 4.74 -17.65 -13.00
CA VAL A 258 6.10 -18.08 -12.62
C VAL A 258 6.13 -18.69 -11.22
#